data_AF-A0A5D4SF21-F1
#
_entry.id   AF-A0A5D4SF21-F1
#
_cell.length_a   1.000
_cell.length_b   1.000
_cell.length_c   1.000
_cell.angle_alpha   90.00
_cell.angle_beta   90.00
_cell.angle_gamma   90.00
#
_symmetry.space_group_name_H-M   'P 1'
#
loop_
_entity.id
_entity.type
_entity.pdbx_description
1 polymer ?
#
loop_
_entity_poly.entity_id
_entity_poly.type
_entity_poly.pdbx_seq_one_letter_code
_entity_poly.pdbx_strand_id
1 'polypeptide(L)'
;MDIPQKYKGRYFYHFTHIDNIESIVKYGLLSTNEKERISVEHVDLANEEIQLRRSQMDVPCDPYGKIHDYVPFYFATVNPMLLGILNRKNIDQPLVVFIAISIEKLLNSNVIFTDASANTLVHPNFYSDPEDLDNLKWDLIDSNKWYRGTYNELHSRMAEVLIYKKVPIEWIDSYVVFNNICKKEIKKVYEDYGLQTPNISYEPFNNRYFYFTKFFMKARKRETLVTGPIFLRNDFKEVIKKINEKRKSEESKQSAFQDINDALLKIKEDFCILKELEDIFELKTDNKVHSDNVSDHTLQVVINLEDNKYYRSLSESDKKLVKLSAYLHDIGKGPKSKWKDGIQTAYPDHPADSIPMLERILVEEFKIMSKYEIRKICLLVIYHDIIGDILANGRSEKELLRLKIDENEFNMLVAISIADISAINPLWTHNIEVMLPSFIKKISKVILNDKIRIR
;
A
#
# COMPACT_ATOMS: atom_id res chain seq x y z
N MET A 1 -22.47 -33.09 -14.95
CA MET A 1 -22.32 -32.19 -13.80
C MET A 1 -22.92 -30.87 -14.22
N ASP A 2 -23.73 -30.26 -13.36
CA ASP A 2 -24.30 -28.92 -13.55
C ASP A 2 -23.88 -28.07 -12.34
N ILE A 3 -23.87 -26.75 -12.49
CA ILE A 3 -23.69 -25.87 -11.34
C ILE A 3 -24.95 -25.95 -10.44
N PRO A 4 -24.82 -26.18 -9.12
CA PRO A 4 -25.97 -26.16 -8.22
C PRO A 4 -26.75 -24.85 -8.33
N GLN A 5 -28.09 -24.92 -8.34
CA GLN A 5 -28.96 -23.80 -8.69
C GLN A 5 -28.73 -22.54 -7.85
N LYS A 6 -28.35 -22.69 -6.57
CA LYS A 6 -28.05 -21.57 -5.64
C LYS A 6 -26.77 -20.80 -5.99
N TYR A 7 -25.89 -21.37 -6.81
CA TYR A 7 -24.64 -20.74 -7.23
C TYR A 7 -24.68 -20.21 -8.66
N LYS A 8 -25.67 -20.60 -9.47
CA LYS A 8 -25.82 -20.08 -10.84
C LYS A 8 -25.88 -18.55 -10.86
N GLY A 9 -25.21 -17.96 -11.84
CA GLY A 9 -25.08 -16.51 -11.98
C GLY A 9 -24.01 -15.86 -11.07
N ARG A 10 -23.31 -16.65 -10.26
CA ARG A 10 -22.10 -16.18 -9.57
C ARG A 10 -20.92 -16.04 -10.53
N TYR A 11 -19.91 -15.32 -10.08
CA TYR A 11 -18.64 -15.13 -10.75
C TYR A 11 -17.50 -15.44 -9.78
N PHE A 12 -16.34 -15.75 -10.33
CA PHE A 12 -15.06 -15.73 -9.63
C PHE A 12 -14.15 -14.68 -10.28
N TYR A 13 -13.16 -14.21 -9.52
CA TYR A 13 -12.45 -12.96 -9.80
C TYR A 13 -10.94 -13.10 -9.71
N HIS A 14 -10.22 -12.57 -10.68
CA HIS A 14 -8.76 -12.39 -10.64
C HIS A 14 -8.47 -10.91 -10.59
N PHE A 15 -7.54 -10.47 -9.73
CA PHE A 15 -7.08 -9.08 -9.75
C PHE A 15 -5.64 -8.99 -10.26
N THR A 16 -5.36 -7.95 -11.02
CA THR A 16 -4.07 -7.73 -11.66
C THR A 16 -3.78 -6.23 -11.78
N HIS A 17 -2.54 -5.86 -12.07
CA HIS A 17 -2.18 -4.48 -12.41
C HIS A 17 -2.60 -4.13 -13.85
N ILE A 18 -2.98 -2.88 -14.11
CA ILE A 18 -3.38 -2.41 -15.44
C ILE A 18 -2.32 -2.70 -16.53
N ASP A 19 -1.04 -2.59 -16.20
CA ASP A 19 0.06 -2.86 -17.14
C ASP A 19 0.10 -4.32 -17.63
N ASN A 20 -0.55 -5.26 -16.91
CA ASN A 20 -0.64 -6.65 -17.33
C ASN A 20 -1.74 -6.89 -18.38
N ILE A 21 -2.63 -5.92 -18.63
CA ILE A 21 -3.76 -6.12 -19.54
C ILE A 21 -3.31 -6.39 -20.97
N GLU A 22 -2.25 -5.72 -21.45
CA GLU A 22 -1.75 -5.97 -22.81
C GLU A 22 -1.31 -7.43 -23.01
N SER A 23 -0.53 -7.98 -22.08
CA SER A 23 -0.09 -9.38 -22.18
C SER A 23 -1.25 -10.35 -22.02
N ILE A 24 -2.24 -10.03 -21.20
CA ILE A 24 -3.47 -10.83 -21.05
C ILE A 24 -4.28 -10.84 -22.34
N VAL A 25 -4.46 -9.69 -23.00
CA VAL A 25 -5.18 -9.60 -24.27
C VAL A 25 -4.45 -10.37 -25.37
N LYS A 26 -3.11 -10.29 -25.40
CA LYS A 26 -2.29 -10.96 -26.40
C LYS A 26 -2.24 -12.48 -26.24
N TYR A 27 -2.09 -12.98 -25.02
CA TYR A 27 -1.76 -14.39 -24.76
C TYR A 27 -2.85 -15.17 -24.02
N GLY A 28 -3.91 -14.49 -23.53
CA GLY A 28 -4.77 -14.99 -22.46
C GLY A 28 -4.11 -14.79 -21.08
N LEU A 29 -4.85 -15.09 -20.02
CA LEU A 29 -4.29 -15.06 -18.67
C LEU A 29 -3.52 -16.37 -18.43
N LEU A 30 -2.21 -16.27 -18.29
CA LEU A 30 -1.30 -17.42 -18.16
C LEU A 30 -0.93 -17.70 -16.71
N SER A 31 -0.71 -18.98 -16.38
CA SER A 31 -0.15 -19.40 -15.09
C SER A 31 1.29 -18.92 -14.94
N THR A 32 1.83 -18.97 -13.72
CA THR A 32 3.21 -18.52 -13.46
C THR A 32 4.22 -19.25 -14.34
N ASN A 33 4.14 -20.58 -14.37
CA ASN A 33 5.05 -21.40 -15.17
C ASN A 33 4.93 -21.11 -16.68
N GLU A 34 3.71 -20.85 -17.18
CA GLU A 34 3.52 -20.49 -18.59
C GLU A 34 4.03 -19.09 -18.93
N LYS A 35 3.90 -18.12 -18.02
CA LYS A 35 4.50 -16.78 -18.17
C LYS A 35 6.02 -16.86 -18.24
N GLU A 36 6.64 -17.65 -17.36
CA GLU A 36 8.09 -17.88 -17.37
C GLU A 36 8.56 -18.58 -18.64
N ARG A 37 7.83 -19.61 -19.10
CA ARG A 37 8.17 -20.39 -20.29
C ARG A 37 8.28 -19.55 -21.56
N ILE A 38 7.47 -18.49 -21.69
CA ILE A 38 7.47 -17.61 -22.88
C ILE A 38 8.00 -16.21 -22.57
N SER A 39 8.59 -16.00 -21.40
CA SER A 39 9.17 -14.72 -20.97
C SER A 39 8.20 -13.53 -21.04
N VAL A 40 6.96 -13.71 -20.56
CA VAL A 40 6.00 -12.60 -20.46
C VAL A 40 6.42 -11.65 -19.36
N GLU A 41 6.65 -10.38 -19.70
CA GLU A 41 6.80 -9.33 -18.70
C GLU A 41 5.50 -9.17 -17.89
N HIS A 42 5.62 -9.19 -16.57
CA HIS A 42 4.48 -9.17 -15.67
C HIS A 42 4.81 -8.39 -14.40
N VAL A 43 3.89 -7.53 -13.99
CA VAL A 43 3.91 -6.92 -12.66
C VAL A 43 3.37 -7.95 -11.68
N ASP A 44 4.28 -8.64 -10.99
CA ASP A 44 3.93 -9.59 -9.91
C ASP A 44 3.49 -8.83 -8.66
N LEU A 45 2.36 -9.27 -8.10
CA LEU A 45 1.75 -8.73 -6.89
C LEU A 45 1.94 -9.65 -5.68
N ALA A 46 2.41 -10.89 -5.89
CA ALA A 46 2.59 -11.87 -4.84
C ALA A 46 3.94 -11.70 -4.10
N ASN A 47 3.97 -12.12 -2.83
CA ASN A 47 5.20 -12.17 -2.04
C ASN A 47 6.02 -13.42 -2.41
N GLU A 48 7.35 -13.32 -2.41
CA GLU A 48 8.30 -14.40 -2.71
C GLU A 48 8.03 -15.69 -1.92
N GLU A 49 7.70 -15.62 -0.63
CA GLU A 49 7.39 -16.80 0.17
C GLU A 49 6.11 -17.52 -0.27
N ILE A 50 5.13 -16.76 -0.77
CA ILE A 50 3.89 -17.31 -1.31
C ILE A 50 4.20 -17.99 -2.65
N GLN A 51 5.04 -17.36 -3.48
CA GLN A 51 5.45 -17.93 -4.76
C GLN A 51 6.23 -19.23 -4.56
N LEU A 52 7.17 -19.28 -3.61
CA LEU A 52 7.91 -20.50 -3.30
C LEU A 52 6.97 -21.64 -2.88
N ARG A 53 6.02 -21.38 -1.96
CA ARG A 53 5.04 -22.39 -1.53
C ARG A 53 4.19 -22.90 -2.68
N ARG A 54 3.72 -22.00 -3.56
CA ARG A 54 2.90 -22.35 -4.73
C ARG A 54 3.68 -23.13 -5.80
N SER A 55 5.00 -22.92 -5.91
CA SER A 55 5.85 -23.70 -6.82
C SER A 55 6.00 -25.16 -6.36
N GLN A 56 5.83 -25.43 -5.06
CA GLN A 56 6.09 -26.74 -4.45
C GLN A 56 4.82 -27.55 -4.13
N MET A 57 3.68 -26.89 -3.91
CA MET A 57 2.42 -27.54 -3.56
C MET A 57 1.84 -28.33 -4.73
N ASP A 58 1.67 -29.64 -4.55
CA ASP A 58 1.01 -30.54 -5.49
C ASP A 58 -0.51 -30.38 -5.49
N VAL A 59 -1.10 -30.51 -6.68
CA VAL A 59 -2.54 -30.68 -6.87
C VAL A 59 -2.86 -32.17 -6.89
N PRO A 60 -3.65 -32.69 -5.93
CA PRO A 60 -3.87 -34.13 -5.75
C PRO A 60 -4.95 -34.73 -6.68
N CYS A 61 -5.55 -33.91 -7.53
CA CYS A 61 -6.59 -34.32 -8.48
C CYS A 61 -6.24 -33.88 -9.91
N ASP A 62 -6.89 -34.48 -10.91
CA ASP A 62 -6.73 -34.12 -12.32
C ASP A 62 -6.99 -32.61 -12.55
N PRO A 63 -6.19 -31.88 -13.36
CA PRO A 63 -5.09 -32.36 -14.22
C PRO A 63 -3.71 -32.48 -13.55
N TYR A 64 -3.64 -32.51 -12.23
CA TYR A 64 -2.41 -32.62 -11.42
C TYR A 64 -1.42 -31.47 -11.68
N GLY A 65 -0.15 -31.64 -11.28
CA GLY A 65 0.88 -30.60 -11.36
C GLY A 65 1.00 -29.81 -10.06
N LYS A 66 1.59 -28.62 -10.16
CA LYS A 66 1.82 -27.72 -9.03
C LYS A 66 0.88 -26.53 -9.10
N ILE A 67 0.67 -25.83 -7.99
CA ILE A 67 -0.17 -24.63 -7.98
C ILE A 67 0.29 -23.54 -8.96
N HIS A 68 1.60 -23.44 -9.24
CA HIS A 68 2.14 -22.55 -10.28
C HIS A 68 1.80 -22.92 -11.72
N ASP A 69 1.26 -24.11 -11.97
CA ASP A 69 0.69 -24.50 -13.26
C ASP A 69 -0.73 -23.94 -13.46
N TYR A 70 -1.33 -23.34 -12.43
CA TYR A 70 -2.71 -22.85 -12.46
C TYR A 70 -2.79 -21.33 -12.35
N VAL A 71 -3.80 -20.77 -13.00
CA VAL A 71 -4.18 -19.37 -12.87
C VAL A 71 -5.18 -19.23 -11.71
N PRO A 72 -4.85 -18.48 -10.64
CA PRO A 72 -5.73 -18.33 -9.50
C PRO A 72 -6.79 -17.25 -9.71
N PHE A 73 -8.01 -17.58 -9.31
CA PHE A 73 -9.13 -16.67 -9.12
C PHE A 73 -9.71 -16.88 -7.73
N TYR A 74 -10.45 -15.91 -7.21
CA TYR A 74 -11.09 -15.94 -5.91
C TYR A 74 -12.60 -15.87 -6.06
N PHE A 75 -13.32 -16.58 -5.21
CA PHE A 75 -14.78 -16.38 -5.09
C PHE A 75 -15.12 -15.07 -4.35
N ALA A 76 -14.21 -14.58 -3.51
CA ALA A 76 -14.37 -13.35 -2.75
C ALA A 76 -13.97 -12.11 -3.57
N THR A 77 -14.72 -11.03 -3.42
CA THR A 77 -14.42 -9.72 -4.05
C THR A 77 -13.51 -8.86 -3.18
N VAL A 78 -13.68 -8.94 -1.85
CA VAL A 78 -12.79 -8.32 -0.88
C VAL A 78 -11.69 -9.30 -0.51
N ASN A 79 -10.49 -9.12 -1.06
CA ASN A 79 -9.40 -10.08 -0.89
C ASN A 79 -8.37 -9.64 0.20
N PRO A 80 -8.12 -10.45 1.25
CA PRO A 80 -7.08 -10.18 2.25
C PRO A 80 -5.67 -10.02 1.65
N MET A 81 -5.35 -10.75 0.58
CA MET A 81 -4.08 -10.61 -0.15
C MET A 81 -3.93 -9.21 -0.74
N LEU A 82 -4.97 -8.69 -1.41
CA LEU A 82 -4.96 -7.33 -1.95
C LEU A 82 -4.79 -6.29 -0.84
N LEU A 83 -5.54 -6.43 0.27
CA LEU A 83 -5.37 -5.55 1.44
C LEU A 83 -3.93 -5.58 1.98
N GLY A 84 -3.32 -6.77 2.05
CA GLY A 84 -1.93 -6.93 2.46
C GLY A 84 -0.96 -6.19 1.55
N ILE A 85 -1.14 -6.24 0.23
CA ILE A 85 -0.29 -5.53 -0.74
C ILE A 85 -0.47 -4.01 -0.62
N LEU A 86 -1.72 -3.55 -0.45
CA LEU A 86 -2.03 -2.12 -0.25
C LEU A 86 -1.42 -1.58 1.03
N ASN A 87 -1.52 -2.30 2.15
CA ASN A 87 -0.94 -1.90 3.42
C ASN A 87 0.59 -1.80 3.37
N ARG A 88 1.26 -2.58 2.51
CA ARG A 88 2.71 -2.46 2.24
C ARG A 88 3.07 -1.31 1.30
N LYS A 89 2.08 -0.58 0.77
CA LYS A 89 2.25 0.53 -0.18
C LYS A 89 3.03 0.13 -1.44
N ASN A 90 2.86 -1.10 -1.91
CA ASN A 90 3.57 -1.59 -3.09
C ASN A 90 2.83 -1.36 -4.41
N ILE A 91 1.54 -1.00 -4.34
CA ILE A 91 0.69 -0.74 -5.50
C ILE A 91 -0.28 0.41 -5.21
N ASP A 92 -0.62 1.14 -6.25
CA ASP A 92 -1.71 2.10 -6.25
C ASP A 92 -3.01 1.38 -6.58
N GLN A 93 -3.92 1.25 -5.61
CA GLN A 93 -5.22 0.61 -5.82
C GLN A 93 -5.98 1.11 -7.07
N PRO A 94 -5.95 2.41 -7.44
CA PRO A 94 -6.59 2.87 -8.67
C PRO A 94 -6.09 2.17 -9.96
N LEU A 95 -4.93 1.53 -9.94
CA LEU A 95 -4.35 0.79 -11.06
C LEU A 95 -4.63 -0.73 -11.01
N VAL A 96 -5.37 -1.20 -9.99
CA VAL A 96 -5.79 -2.60 -9.88
C VAL A 96 -7.07 -2.82 -10.68
N VAL A 97 -7.06 -3.84 -11.53
CA VAL A 97 -8.18 -4.27 -12.36
C VAL A 97 -8.63 -5.66 -11.91
N PHE A 98 -9.94 -5.86 -11.77
CA PHE A 98 -10.50 -7.19 -11.56
C PHE A 98 -11.07 -7.74 -12.87
N ILE A 99 -10.88 -9.03 -13.08
CA ILE A 99 -11.40 -9.83 -14.18
C ILE A 99 -12.47 -10.73 -13.59
N ALA A 100 -13.71 -10.61 -14.08
CA ALA A 100 -14.84 -11.44 -13.66
C ALA A 100 -15.11 -12.52 -14.72
N ILE A 101 -15.26 -13.76 -14.26
CA ILE A 101 -15.59 -14.92 -15.09
C ILE A 101 -16.73 -15.68 -14.43
N SER A 102 -17.72 -16.08 -15.24
CA SER A 102 -18.88 -16.85 -14.82
C SER A 102 -18.51 -18.16 -14.15
N ILE A 103 -19.22 -18.48 -13.06
CA ILE A 103 -19.04 -19.74 -12.32
C ILE A 103 -19.30 -20.99 -13.18
N GLU A 104 -20.03 -20.86 -14.29
CA GLU A 104 -20.28 -21.94 -15.25
C GLU A 104 -18.97 -22.50 -15.83
N LYS A 105 -17.86 -21.75 -15.77
CA LYS A 105 -16.55 -22.25 -16.20
C LYS A 105 -16.00 -23.38 -15.33
N LEU A 106 -16.53 -23.61 -14.13
CA LEU A 106 -16.20 -24.78 -13.30
C LEU A 106 -16.58 -26.11 -13.97
N LEU A 107 -17.44 -26.11 -15.00
CA LEU A 107 -17.81 -27.31 -15.75
C LEU A 107 -16.71 -27.80 -16.72
N ASN A 108 -15.64 -27.02 -16.91
CA ASN A 108 -14.54 -27.42 -17.77
C ASN A 108 -13.57 -28.32 -17.00
N SER A 109 -13.09 -29.39 -17.64
CA SER A 109 -12.21 -30.38 -17.00
C SER A 109 -10.84 -29.84 -16.56
N ASN A 110 -10.45 -28.66 -17.04
CA ASN A 110 -9.20 -28.00 -16.66
C ASN A 110 -9.36 -27.00 -15.50
N VAL A 111 -10.50 -27.02 -14.81
CA VAL A 111 -10.82 -26.10 -13.73
C VAL A 111 -11.11 -26.89 -12.46
N ILE A 112 -10.42 -26.52 -11.39
CA ILE A 112 -10.64 -27.05 -10.04
C ILE A 112 -10.83 -25.88 -9.08
N PHE A 113 -11.27 -26.16 -7.86
CA PHE A 113 -11.38 -25.14 -6.82
C PHE A 113 -11.00 -25.68 -5.45
N THR A 114 -10.79 -24.78 -4.50
CA THR A 114 -10.35 -25.08 -3.15
C THR A 114 -11.24 -24.43 -2.10
N ASP A 115 -11.30 -25.00 -0.89
CA ASP A 115 -12.04 -24.43 0.26
C ASP A 115 -11.27 -23.34 1.02
N ALA A 116 -9.98 -23.19 0.74
CA ALA A 116 -9.10 -22.15 1.27
C ALA A 116 -7.96 -21.84 0.26
N SER A 117 -7.19 -20.78 0.51
CA SER A 117 -6.10 -20.40 -0.40
C SER A 117 -5.03 -21.48 -0.53
N ALA A 118 -4.59 -21.77 -1.76
CA ALA A 118 -3.53 -22.73 -2.04
C ALA A 118 -2.13 -22.10 -1.84
N ASN A 119 -1.84 -21.66 -0.61
CA ASN A 119 -0.53 -21.18 -0.17
C ASN A 119 -0.27 -21.42 1.33
N THR A 120 -1.14 -22.19 1.99
CA THR A 120 -1.08 -22.53 3.41
C THR A 120 -0.13 -23.70 3.67
N LEU A 121 0.37 -23.83 4.90
CA LEU A 121 1.17 -25.00 5.32
C LEU A 121 0.32 -26.27 5.36
N VAL A 122 -0.89 -26.17 5.90
CA VAL A 122 -1.90 -27.22 5.80
C VAL A 122 -2.59 -27.04 4.46
N HIS A 123 -2.47 -28.02 3.57
CA HIS A 123 -3.05 -27.92 2.24
C HIS A 123 -4.57 -27.80 2.31
N PRO A 124 -5.20 -26.98 1.45
CA PRO A 124 -6.65 -26.95 1.33
C PRO A 124 -7.17 -28.24 0.72
N ASN A 125 -8.48 -28.45 0.80
CA ASN A 125 -9.13 -29.48 0.00
C ASN A 125 -9.27 -29.00 -1.44
N PHE A 126 -9.10 -29.91 -2.39
CA PHE A 126 -9.23 -29.65 -3.82
C PHE A 126 -10.44 -30.40 -4.37
N TYR A 127 -11.23 -29.70 -5.19
CA TYR A 127 -12.49 -30.19 -5.74
C TYR A 127 -12.54 -29.99 -7.25
N SER A 128 -13.08 -30.98 -7.94
CA SER A 128 -13.38 -30.92 -9.38
C SER A 128 -14.87 -31.08 -9.69
N ASP A 129 -15.70 -31.47 -8.71
CA ASP A 129 -17.14 -31.57 -8.85
C ASP A 129 -17.81 -30.27 -8.35
N PRO A 130 -18.59 -29.55 -9.18
CA PRO A 130 -19.34 -28.38 -8.75
C PRO A 130 -20.30 -28.59 -7.57
N GLU A 131 -20.75 -29.81 -7.28
CA GLU A 131 -21.55 -30.10 -6.09
C GLU A 131 -20.77 -29.82 -4.79
N ASP A 132 -19.44 -29.93 -4.82
CA ASP A 132 -18.58 -29.64 -3.68
C ASP A 132 -18.46 -28.13 -3.36
N LEU A 133 -19.08 -27.26 -4.15
CA LEU A 133 -19.24 -25.85 -3.77
C LEU A 133 -19.96 -25.70 -2.42
N ASP A 134 -20.71 -26.70 -1.98
CA ASP A 134 -21.36 -26.74 -0.67
C ASP A 134 -20.39 -26.88 0.51
N ASN A 135 -19.15 -27.29 0.25
CA ASN A 135 -18.11 -27.40 1.27
C ASN A 135 -17.43 -26.05 1.58
N LEU A 136 -17.65 -25.04 0.73
CA LEU A 136 -17.05 -23.71 0.91
C LEU A 136 -17.76 -22.90 1.98
N LYS A 137 -16.98 -22.09 2.71
CA LYS A 137 -17.49 -21.18 3.75
C LYS A 137 -18.04 -19.88 3.15
N TRP A 138 -19.19 -19.98 2.50
CA TRP A 138 -19.79 -18.86 1.74
C TRP A 138 -20.12 -17.63 2.60
N ASP A 139 -20.45 -17.82 3.88
CA ASP A 139 -20.65 -16.73 4.84
C ASP A 139 -19.38 -15.87 5.02
N LEU A 140 -18.21 -16.51 4.99
CA LEU A 140 -16.91 -15.83 5.03
C LEU A 140 -16.55 -15.24 3.66
N ILE A 141 -16.74 -15.99 2.58
CA ILE A 141 -16.44 -15.58 1.19
C ILE A 141 -17.26 -14.35 0.78
N ASP A 142 -18.52 -14.26 1.19
CA ASP A 142 -19.44 -13.17 0.85
C ASP A 142 -19.35 -11.97 1.82
N SER A 143 -18.54 -12.07 2.88
CA SER A 143 -18.38 -11.02 3.87
C SER A 143 -17.63 -9.80 3.32
N ASN A 144 -18.21 -8.62 3.53
CA ASN A 144 -17.56 -7.34 3.24
C ASN A 144 -16.59 -6.88 4.35
N LYS A 145 -16.35 -7.68 5.39
CA LYS A 145 -15.47 -7.29 6.50
C LYS A 145 -14.00 -7.49 6.12
N TRP A 146 -13.18 -6.47 6.31
CA TRP A 146 -11.79 -6.45 5.80
C TRP A 146 -10.76 -7.06 6.76
N TYR A 147 -10.95 -6.91 8.08
CA TYR A 147 -9.89 -7.06 9.08
C TYR A 147 -10.27 -7.97 10.27
N ARG A 148 -11.12 -8.99 10.10
CA ARG A 148 -11.51 -9.85 11.23
C ARG A 148 -11.54 -11.31 10.83
N GLY A 149 -10.87 -12.13 11.64
CA GLY A 149 -10.92 -13.57 11.58
C GLY A 149 -9.65 -14.19 12.19
N THR A 150 -9.77 -15.45 12.58
CA THR A 150 -8.64 -16.35 12.81
C THR A 150 -7.88 -16.59 11.50
N TYR A 151 -6.64 -17.09 11.60
CA TYR A 151 -5.84 -17.50 10.44
C TYR A 151 -6.66 -18.38 9.46
N ASN A 152 -7.36 -19.38 9.98
CA ASN A 152 -8.17 -20.30 9.17
C ASN A 152 -9.35 -19.58 8.49
N GLU A 153 -10.04 -18.67 9.17
CA GLU A 153 -11.17 -17.93 8.58
C GLU A 153 -10.72 -17.01 7.44
N LEU A 154 -9.55 -16.36 7.60
CA LEU A 154 -8.97 -15.52 6.54
C LEU A 154 -8.60 -16.37 5.31
N HIS A 155 -8.04 -17.56 5.51
CA HIS A 155 -7.68 -18.47 4.43
C HIS A 155 -8.89 -19.11 3.74
N SER A 156 -9.95 -19.48 4.48
CA SER A 156 -11.21 -19.97 3.90
C SER A 156 -11.92 -18.90 3.05
N ARG A 157 -11.84 -17.62 3.45
CA ARG A 157 -12.35 -16.51 2.62
C ARG A 157 -11.60 -16.38 1.29
N MET A 158 -10.35 -16.84 1.25
CA MET A 158 -9.50 -16.86 0.06
C MET A 158 -9.57 -18.21 -0.69
N ALA A 159 -10.68 -18.95 -0.57
CA ALA A 159 -11.01 -20.06 -1.47
C ALA A 159 -10.78 -19.66 -2.93
N GLU A 160 -10.09 -20.54 -3.67
CA GLU A 160 -9.61 -20.25 -5.03
C GLU A 160 -10.34 -21.10 -6.08
N VAL A 161 -10.51 -20.54 -7.28
CA VAL A 161 -10.69 -21.30 -8.51
C VAL A 161 -9.34 -21.33 -9.21
N LEU A 162 -8.89 -22.51 -9.61
CA LEU A 162 -7.59 -22.75 -10.22
C LEU A 162 -7.80 -23.29 -11.63
N ILE A 163 -7.38 -22.52 -12.64
CA ILE A 163 -7.54 -22.89 -14.06
C ILE A 163 -6.19 -23.33 -14.63
N TYR A 164 -6.10 -24.55 -15.12
CA TYR A 164 -4.84 -25.14 -15.56
C TYR A 164 -4.26 -24.41 -16.79
N LYS A 165 -3.01 -24.00 -16.69
CA LYS A 165 -2.13 -23.32 -17.66
C LYS A 165 -2.58 -21.95 -18.17
N LYS A 166 -3.81 -21.85 -18.68
CA LYS A 166 -4.27 -20.66 -19.40
C LYS A 166 -5.77 -20.48 -19.30
N VAL A 167 -6.18 -19.23 -19.08
CA VAL A 167 -7.55 -18.77 -19.31
C VAL A 167 -7.62 -18.09 -20.68
N PRO A 168 -8.45 -18.61 -21.60
CA PRO A 168 -8.72 -17.95 -22.88
C PRO A 168 -9.33 -16.56 -22.67
N ILE A 169 -9.03 -15.61 -23.56
CA ILE A 169 -9.53 -14.23 -23.44
C ILE A 169 -11.06 -14.17 -23.56
N GLU A 170 -11.63 -15.13 -24.28
CA GLU A 170 -13.06 -15.30 -24.54
C GLU A 170 -13.84 -15.72 -23.28
N TRP A 171 -13.15 -16.12 -22.20
CA TRP A 171 -13.79 -16.41 -20.93
C TRP A 171 -14.03 -15.15 -20.08
N ILE A 172 -13.41 -14.02 -20.42
CA ILE A 172 -13.57 -12.79 -19.65
C ILE A 172 -14.93 -12.16 -19.97
N ASP A 173 -15.82 -12.18 -18.99
CA ASP A 173 -17.16 -11.57 -19.13
C ASP A 173 -17.11 -10.06 -18.90
N SER A 174 -16.36 -9.62 -17.88
CA SER A 174 -16.24 -8.21 -17.53
C SER A 174 -14.92 -7.89 -16.85
N TYR A 175 -14.42 -6.68 -17.08
CA TYR A 175 -13.48 -6.02 -16.18
C TYR A 175 -14.23 -5.17 -15.17
N VAL A 176 -13.74 -5.11 -13.94
CA VAL A 176 -14.19 -4.17 -12.90
C VAL A 176 -13.02 -3.24 -12.57
N VAL A 177 -13.24 -1.93 -12.70
CA VAL A 177 -12.19 -0.91 -12.58
C VAL A 177 -12.55 0.18 -11.56
N PHE A 178 -11.53 0.77 -10.95
CA PHE A 178 -11.70 1.87 -9.99
C PHE A 178 -11.98 3.22 -10.68
N ASN A 179 -11.40 3.45 -11.86
CA ASN A 179 -11.42 4.74 -12.52
C ASN A 179 -11.47 4.64 -14.05
N ASN A 180 -11.73 5.78 -14.68
CA ASN A 180 -11.89 5.89 -16.12
C ASN A 180 -10.55 5.77 -16.89
N ILE A 181 -9.41 5.91 -16.22
CA ILE A 181 -8.09 5.75 -16.82
C ILE A 181 -7.91 4.27 -17.20
N CYS A 182 -8.11 3.36 -16.26
CA CYS A 182 -8.05 1.91 -16.52
C CYS A 182 -9.08 1.48 -17.57
N LYS A 183 -10.32 2.02 -17.52
CA LYS A 183 -11.34 1.75 -18.55
C LYS A 183 -10.87 2.10 -19.96
N LYS A 184 -10.28 3.29 -20.13
CA LYS A 184 -9.78 3.77 -21.43
C LYS A 184 -8.61 2.91 -21.92
N GLU A 185 -7.68 2.58 -21.01
CA GLU A 185 -6.52 1.77 -21.36
C GLU A 185 -6.93 0.36 -21.81
N ILE A 186 -7.81 -0.31 -21.06
CA ILE A 186 -8.32 -1.63 -21.47
C ILE A 186 -8.98 -1.57 -22.86
N LYS A 187 -9.86 -0.58 -23.10
CA LYS A 187 -10.51 -0.43 -24.41
C LYS A 187 -9.50 -0.26 -25.54
N LYS A 188 -8.52 0.61 -25.33
CA LYS A 188 -7.46 0.89 -26.30
C LYS A 188 -6.67 -0.39 -26.61
N VAL A 189 -6.25 -1.14 -25.59
CA VAL A 189 -5.53 -2.40 -25.78
C VAL A 189 -6.36 -3.40 -26.61
N TYR A 190 -7.66 -3.57 -26.31
CA TYR A 190 -8.50 -4.46 -27.13
C TYR A 190 -8.62 -4.00 -28.59
N GLU A 191 -8.79 -2.69 -28.80
CA GLU A 191 -8.85 -2.08 -30.13
C GLU A 191 -7.54 -2.28 -30.91
N ASP A 192 -6.39 -2.08 -30.28
CA ASP A 192 -5.05 -2.25 -30.87
C ASP A 192 -4.82 -3.70 -31.35
N TYR A 193 -5.45 -4.68 -30.70
CA TYR A 193 -5.40 -6.10 -31.07
C TYR A 193 -6.56 -6.56 -31.97
N GLY A 194 -7.45 -5.64 -32.39
CA GLY A 194 -8.60 -5.96 -33.25
C GLY A 194 -9.65 -6.85 -32.58
N LEU A 195 -9.74 -6.82 -31.25
CA LEU A 195 -10.66 -7.62 -30.46
C LEU A 195 -11.82 -6.78 -29.93
N GLN A 196 -13.00 -7.39 -29.81
CA GLN A 196 -14.13 -6.75 -29.14
C GLN A 196 -13.86 -6.68 -27.63
N THR A 197 -13.91 -5.48 -27.07
CA THR A 197 -13.77 -5.31 -25.61
C THR A 197 -14.96 -5.92 -24.87
N PRO A 198 -14.74 -6.75 -23.83
CA PRO A 198 -15.77 -7.18 -22.90
C PRO A 198 -16.43 -6.01 -22.17
N ASN A 199 -17.43 -6.31 -21.34
CA ASN A 199 -18.02 -5.28 -20.48
C ASN A 199 -16.95 -4.70 -19.54
N ILE A 200 -17.01 -3.39 -19.28
CA ILE A 200 -16.16 -2.73 -18.29
C ILE A 200 -17.06 -1.96 -17.33
N SER A 201 -17.15 -2.48 -16.12
CA SER A 201 -17.96 -1.94 -15.03
C SER A 201 -17.10 -1.16 -14.03
N TYR A 202 -17.71 -0.19 -13.37
CA TYR A 202 -17.18 0.37 -12.14
C TYR A 202 -17.74 -0.41 -10.94
N GLU A 203 -17.05 -0.37 -9.82
CA GLU A 203 -17.61 -0.86 -8.56
C GLU A 203 -18.88 -0.06 -8.15
N PRO A 204 -19.93 -0.72 -7.60
CA PRO A 204 -20.05 -2.15 -7.35
C PRO A 204 -20.41 -2.97 -8.60
N PHE A 205 -19.98 -4.24 -8.63
CA PHE A 205 -20.34 -5.22 -9.66
C PHE A 205 -21.09 -6.39 -9.03
N ASN A 206 -22.24 -6.77 -9.60
CA ASN A 206 -23.13 -7.80 -9.06
C ASN A 206 -23.44 -7.62 -7.56
N ASN A 207 -23.74 -6.37 -7.15
CA ASN A 207 -23.97 -5.95 -5.75
C ASN A 207 -22.78 -6.20 -4.78
N ARG A 208 -21.57 -6.40 -5.31
CA ARG A 208 -20.35 -6.63 -4.51
C ARG A 208 -19.33 -5.51 -4.69
N TYR A 209 -18.60 -5.25 -3.61
CA TYR A 209 -17.51 -4.29 -3.53
C TYR A 209 -16.16 -5.02 -3.61
N PHE A 210 -15.19 -4.39 -4.26
CA PHE A 210 -13.88 -4.90 -4.66
C PHE A 210 -12.73 -4.05 -4.12
N TYR A 211 -12.95 -2.74 -3.91
CA TYR A 211 -11.90 -1.80 -3.53
C TYR A 211 -12.02 -1.37 -2.07
N PHE A 212 -10.87 -1.18 -1.44
CA PHE A 212 -10.75 -0.73 -0.06
C PHE A 212 -10.74 0.79 -0.02
N THR A 213 -11.77 1.40 0.57
CA THR A 213 -11.87 2.86 0.69
C THR A 213 -11.81 3.34 2.13
N LYS A 214 -11.67 4.65 2.36
CA LYS A 214 -11.80 5.27 3.68
C LYS A 214 -13.26 5.34 4.14
N PHE A 215 -14.02 4.25 4.04
CA PHE A 215 -15.46 4.18 4.30
C PHE A 215 -15.86 4.68 5.70
N PHE A 216 -14.96 4.56 6.67
CA PHE A 216 -15.14 5.03 8.04
C PHE A 216 -14.96 6.55 8.19
N MET A 217 -14.45 7.24 7.17
CA MET A 217 -14.33 8.70 7.11
C MET A 217 -15.43 9.29 6.23
N LYS A 218 -16.44 9.93 6.86
CA LYS A 218 -17.66 10.39 6.17
C LYS A 218 -17.40 11.24 4.91
N ALA A 219 -16.45 12.19 4.98
CA ALA A 219 -16.11 13.08 3.87
C ALA A 219 -15.24 12.41 2.78
N ARG A 220 -14.56 11.31 3.10
CA ARG A 220 -13.52 10.69 2.26
C ARG A 220 -13.84 9.24 1.88
N LYS A 221 -15.10 8.82 2.05
CA LYS A 221 -15.58 7.43 1.89
C LYS A 221 -15.32 6.76 0.54
N ARG A 222 -14.99 7.53 -0.50
CA ARG A 222 -14.69 7.04 -1.86
C ARG A 222 -13.20 7.08 -2.20
N GLU A 223 -12.37 7.65 -1.33
CA GLU A 223 -10.93 7.66 -1.51
C GLU A 223 -10.36 6.29 -1.19
N THR A 224 -9.27 5.92 -1.86
CA THR A 224 -8.51 4.71 -1.57
C THR A 224 -8.11 4.64 -0.10
N LEU A 225 -8.17 3.46 0.50
CA LEU A 225 -7.79 3.24 1.90
C LEU A 225 -6.31 3.58 2.14
N VAL A 226 -5.47 3.25 1.17
CA VAL A 226 -4.02 3.50 1.19
C VAL A 226 -3.60 4.17 -0.11
N THR A 227 -2.81 5.22 0.01
CA THR A 227 -2.15 5.92 -1.08
C THR A 227 -0.90 5.14 -1.47
N GLY A 228 -0.85 4.69 -2.73
CA GLY A 228 0.26 3.90 -3.22
C GLY A 228 1.46 4.76 -3.64
N PRO A 229 2.54 4.11 -4.13
CA PRO A 229 3.83 4.74 -4.30
C PRO A 229 3.86 5.76 -5.46
N ILE A 230 3.07 5.57 -6.52
CA ILE A 230 3.01 6.51 -7.64
C ILE A 230 2.25 7.76 -7.23
N PHE A 231 1.09 7.60 -6.60
CA PHE A 231 0.24 8.73 -6.20
C PHE A 231 0.91 9.53 -5.08
N LEU A 232 1.45 8.86 -4.04
CA LEU A 232 2.14 9.55 -2.93
C LEU A 232 3.30 10.41 -3.44
N ARG A 233 4.08 9.90 -4.39
CA ARG A 233 5.20 10.63 -5.00
C ARG A 233 4.73 11.83 -5.82
N ASN A 234 3.60 11.71 -6.51
CA ASN A 234 3.03 12.82 -7.27
C ASN A 234 2.50 13.89 -6.31
N ASP A 235 1.77 13.49 -5.28
CA ASP A 235 1.25 14.41 -4.25
C ASP A 235 2.38 15.13 -3.51
N PHE A 236 3.47 14.42 -3.19
CA PHE A 236 4.70 15.00 -2.65
C PHE A 236 5.30 16.11 -3.54
N LYS A 237 5.34 15.90 -4.86
CA LYS A 237 5.84 16.92 -5.80
C LYS A 237 4.89 18.09 -5.92
N GLU A 238 3.60 17.80 -6.03
CA GLU A 238 2.57 18.82 -6.20
C GLU A 238 2.44 19.70 -4.96
N VAL A 239 2.52 19.15 -3.76
CA VAL A 239 2.46 19.96 -2.53
C VAL A 239 3.65 20.90 -2.41
N ILE A 240 4.87 20.44 -2.72
CA ILE A 240 6.05 21.31 -2.73
C ILE A 240 5.87 22.45 -3.74
N LYS A 241 5.36 22.14 -4.94
CA LYS A 241 5.09 23.14 -5.97
C LYS A 241 4.06 24.17 -5.47
N LYS A 242 2.93 23.72 -4.94
CA LYS A 242 1.86 24.58 -4.41
C LYS A 242 2.34 25.48 -3.28
N ILE A 243 3.07 24.95 -2.28
CA ILE A 243 3.62 25.74 -1.18
C ILE A 243 4.53 26.85 -1.74
N ASN A 244 5.43 26.51 -2.66
CA ASN A 244 6.34 27.49 -3.27
C ASN A 244 5.63 28.54 -4.12
N GLU A 245 4.50 28.21 -4.74
CA GLU A 245 3.69 29.16 -5.51
C GLU A 245 2.93 30.12 -4.58
N LYS A 246 2.23 29.60 -3.57
CA LYS A 246 1.47 30.40 -2.59
C LYS A 246 2.36 31.38 -1.84
N ARG A 247 3.53 30.93 -1.38
CA ARG A 247 4.51 31.78 -0.67
C ARG A 247 5.12 32.90 -1.53
N LYS A 248 4.99 32.86 -2.86
CA LYS A 248 5.40 33.98 -3.73
C LYS A 248 4.31 35.03 -3.89
N SER A 249 3.04 34.61 -3.86
CA SER A 249 1.89 35.47 -4.12
C SER A 249 1.30 36.10 -2.87
N GLU A 250 1.56 35.54 -1.70
CA GLU A 250 1.00 35.98 -0.42
C GLU A 250 2.04 36.77 0.38
N GLU A 251 1.75 38.04 0.67
CA GLU A 251 2.42 38.72 1.79
C GLU A 251 1.90 38.09 3.09
N SER A 252 2.78 37.48 3.87
CA SER A 252 2.42 36.86 5.15
C SER A 252 1.85 37.91 6.11
N LYS A 253 0.53 37.92 6.30
CA LYS A 253 -0.16 38.92 7.12
C LYS A 253 -0.16 38.61 8.63
N GLN A 254 0.09 37.37 9.05
CA GLN A 254 0.34 36.99 10.45
C GLN A 254 0.88 35.54 10.49
N SER A 255 2.20 35.37 10.65
CA SER A 255 2.83 34.04 10.86
C SER A 255 3.08 33.80 12.35
N ALA A 256 2.84 32.58 12.84
CA ALA A 256 3.19 32.20 14.22
C ALA A 256 4.71 32.12 14.44
N PHE A 257 5.47 31.80 13.40
CA PHE A 257 6.91 31.57 13.43
C PHE A 257 7.67 32.50 12.50
N GLN A 258 8.77 33.05 13.00
CA GLN A 258 9.70 33.83 12.18
C GLN A 258 10.48 32.92 11.21
N ASP A 259 11.01 31.82 11.72
CA ASP A 259 11.77 30.80 10.98
C ASP A 259 11.75 29.45 11.74
N ILE A 260 12.52 28.47 11.28
CA ILE A 260 12.58 27.12 11.88
C ILE A 260 13.10 27.14 13.32
N ASN A 261 14.04 28.02 13.68
CA ASN A 261 14.56 28.09 15.04
C ASN A 261 13.48 28.59 16.01
N ASP A 262 12.77 29.64 15.60
CA ASP A 262 11.64 30.18 16.37
C ASP A 262 10.53 29.14 16.56
N ALA A 263 10.21 28.39 15.49
CA ALA A 263 9.24 27.29 15.58
C ALA A 263 9.67 26.20 16.57
N LEU A 264 10.93 25.74 16.50
CA LEU A 264 11.44 24.72 17.42
C LEU A 264 11.41 25.15 18.89
N LEU A 265 11.72 26.42 19.18
CA LEU A 265 11.64 26.96 20.54
C LEU A 265 10.20 27.00 21.03
N LYS A 266 9.29 27.56 20.23
CA LYS A 266 7.89 27.73 20.60
C LYS A 266 7.13 26.40 20.71
N ILE A 267 7.35 25.46 19.80
CA ILE A 267 6.73 24.11 19.87
C ILE A 267 7.22 23.34 21.11
N LYS A 268 8.49 23.53 21.50
CA LYS A 268 9.03 22.93 22.73
C LYS A 268 8.38 23.51 23.99
N GLU A 269 8.07 24.81 23.99
CA GLU A 269 7.40 25.48 25.10
C GLU A 269 5.89 25.17 25.15
N ASP A 270 5.24 25.10 23.99
CA ASP A 270 3.83 24.76 23.83
C ASP A 270 3.66 23.83 22.62
N PHE A 271 3.50 22.53 22.90
CA PHE A 271 3.29 21.52 21.86
C PHE A 271 2.03 21.82 21.03
N CYS A 272 0.99 22.37 21.64
CA CYS A 272 -0.31 22.61 21.00
C CYS A 272 -0.36 23.94 20.21
N ILE A 273 0.75 24.64 20.07
CA ILE A 273 0.80 25.93 19.36
C ILE A 273 0.36 25.82 17.89
N LEU A 274 0.51 24.63 17.29
CA LEU A 274 -0.04 24.31 15.97
C LEU A 274 -1.33 23.52 16.09
N LYS A 275 -2.32 23.87 15.28
CA LYS A 275 -3.61 23.18 15.24
C LYS A 275 -3.44 21.66 15.05
N GLU A 276 -2.54 21.26 14.17
CA GLU A 276 -2.29 19.85 13.86
C GLU A 276 -1.59 19.08 14.98
N LEU A 277 -0.81 19.78 15.81
CA LEU A 277 -0.21 19.18 17.01
C LEU A 277 -1.26 19.10 18.14
N GLU A 278 -2.09 20.13 18.32
CA GLU A 278 -3.26 20.09 19.21
C GLU A 278 -4.19 18.91 18.85
N ASP A 279 -4.42 18.69 17.55
CA ASP A 279 -5.30 17.64 17.03
C ASP A 279 -4.82 16.20 17.30
N ILE A 280 -3.53 16.02 17.62
CA ILE A 280 -2.93 14.75 18.05
C ILE A 280 -2.57 14.72 19.54
N PHE A 281 -2.69 15.83 20.26
CA PHE A 281 -2.34 15.92 21.68
C PHE A 281 -3.21 14.99 22.52
N GLU A 282 -2.60 14.06 23.28
CA GLU A 282 -3.30 13.00 24.03
C GLU A 282 -4.24 12.13 23.18
N LEU A 283 -4.01 12.01 21.87
CA LEU A 283 -4.76 11.08 21.02
C LEU A 283 -4.39 9.64 21.39
N LYS A 284 -5.31 8.92 22.02
CA LYS A 284 -5.11 7.53 22.44
C LYS A 284 -4.94 6.62 21.23
N THR A 285 -4.12 5.59 21.39
CA THR A 285 -3.87 4.57 20.36
C THR A 285 -4.43 3.22 20.81
N ASP A 286 -4.95 2.43 19.87
CA ASP A 286 -5.29 1.00 20.06
C ASP A 286 -4.04 0.18 19.75
N ASN A 287 -2.98 0.37 20.54
CA ASN A 287 -1.72 -0.34 20.38
C ASN A 287 -1.56 -1.43 21.43
N LYS A 288 -1.15 -2.62 20.96
CA LYS A 288 -0.81 -3.77 21.82
C LYS A 288 0.66 -3.76 22.26
N VAL A 289 1.47 -2.91 21.64
CA VAL A 289 2.95 -2.94 21.75
C VAL A 289 3.46 -1.93 22.77
N HIS A 290 2.86 -0.74 22.83
CA HIS A 290 3.14 0.30 23.83
C HIS A 290 1.84 1.08 24.13
N SER A 291 1.76 1.73 25.29
CA SER A 291 0.55 2.40 25.78
C SER A 291 0.49 3.90 25.48
N ASP A 292 1.46 4.43 24.72
CA ASP A 292 1.60 5.87 24.55
C ASP A 292 0.51 6.41 23.62
N ASN A 293 0.06 7.62 23.95
CA ASN A 293 -0.72 8.42 23.01
C ASN A 293 0.20 9.00 21.92
N VAL A 294 -0.40 9.54 20.86
CA VAL A 294 0.36 10.03 19.68
C VAL A 294 1.31 11.19 20.03
N SER A 295 0.95 12.10 20.95
CA SER A 295 1.84 13.20 21.35
C SER A 295 3.02 12.73 22.19
N ASP A 296 2.82 11.79 23.11
CA ASP A 296 3.89 11.23 23.94
C ASP A 296 4.89 10.47 23.06
N HIS A 297 4.39 9.67 22.11
CA HIS A 297 5.21 9.04 21.07
C HIS A 297 6.03 10.08 20.29
N THR A 298 5.37 11.14 19.81
CA THR A 298 6.03 12.23 19.07
C THR A 298 7.17 12.87 19.86
N LEU A 299 6.95 13.18 21.14
CA LEU A 299 7.98 13.73 22.02
C LEU A 299 9.14 12.74 22.23
N GLN A 300 8.83 11.45 22.37
CA GLN A 300 9.86 10.41 22.49
C GLN A 300 10.71 10.28 21.22
N VAL A 301 10.12 10.40 20.02
CA VAL A 301 10.88 10.46 18.75
C VAL A 301 11.86 11.63 18.76
N VAL A 302 11.41 12.81 19.20
CA VAL A 302 12.26 14.01 19.29
C VAL A 302 13.41 13.81 20.27
N ILE A 303 13.18 13.15 21.41
CA ILE A 303 14.22 12.81 22.40
C ILE A 303 15.23 11.82 21.80
N ASN A 304 14.74 10.75 21.15
CA ASN A 304 15.57 9.70 20.57
C ASN A 304 16.51 10.19 19.46
N LEU A 305 16.20 11.31 18.80
CA LEU A 305 17.10 11.92 17.82
C LEU A 305 18.46 12.27 18.42
N GLU A 306 18.51 12.73 19.67
CA GLU A 306 19.75 13.20 20.28
C GLU A 306 20.77 12.07 20.48
N ASP A 307 20.33 10.81 20.60
CA ASP A 307 21.17 9.61 20.68
C ASP A 307 21.42 8.90 19.35
N ASN A 308 20.77 9.37 18.29
CA ASN A 308 20.88 8.79 16.96
C ASN A 308 22.18 9.22 16.26
N LYS A 309 23.06 8.25 15.96
CA LYS A 309 24.35 8.51 15.28
C LYS A 309 24.20 9.19 13.91
N TYR A 310 23.16 8.87 13.16
CA TYR A 310 22.91 9.46 11.85
C TYR A 310 22.50 10.92 12.00
N TYR A 311 21.64 11.22 12.98
CA TYR A 311 21.27 12.60 13.32
C TYR A 311 22.49 13.43 13.78
N ARG A 312 23.33 12.87 14.66
CA ARG A 312 24.56 13.53 15.14
C ARG A 312 25.52 13.91 14.01
N SER A 313 25.57 13.12 12.94
CA SER A 313 26.42 13.40 11.77
C SER A 313 25.88 14.45 10.79
N LEU A 314 24.64 14.89 10.94
CA LEU A 314 24.05 15.92 10.07
C LEU A 314 24.62 17.30 10.37
N SER A 315 24.50 18.21 9.40
CA SER A 315 24.76 19.63 9.60
C SER A 315 23.78 20.22 10.64
N GLU A 316 24.18 21.28 11.34
CA GLU A 316 23.29 21.93 12.33
C GLU A 316 21.99 22.47 11.68
N SER A 317 22.02 22.87 10.42
CA SER A 317 20.81 23.22 9.66
C SER A 317 19.91 22.02 9.40
N ASP A 318 20.47 20.87 9.03
CA ASP A 318 19.68 19.67 8.74
C ASP A 318 19.15 19.00 10.00
N LYS A 319 19.89 19.07 11.12
CA LYS A 319 19.40 18.65 12.44
C LYS A 319 18.09 19.36 12.81
N LYS A 320 18.04 20.68 12.60
CA LYS A 320 16.82 21.47 12.86
C LYS A 320 15.65 21.03 11.98
N LEU A 321 15.91 20.74 10.71
CA LEU A 321 14.90 20.22 9.78
C LEU A 321 14.37 18.85 10.19
N VAL A 322 15.26 17.93 10.57
CA VAL A 322 14.87 16.61 11.07
C VAL A 322 14.08 16.72 12.37
N LYS A 323 14.51 17.58 13.30
CA LYS A 323 13.83 17.79 14.58
C LYS A 323 12.42 18.38 14.42
N LEU A 324 12.26 19.38 13.55
CA LEU A 324 10.94 19.93 13.23
C LEU A 324 10.07 18.88 12.55
N SER A 325 10.63 18.10 11.62
CA SER A 325 9.91 17.02 10.96
C SER A 325 9.50 15.91 11.95
N ALA A 326 10.29 15.64 12.98
CA ALA A 326 9.94 14.69 14.04
C ALA A 326 8.75 15.17 14.88
N TYR A 327 8.60 16.46 15.15
CA TYR A 327 7.36 16.98 15.75
C TYR A 327 6.14 16.77 14.83
N LEU A 328 6.34 16.86 13.51
CA LEU A 328 5.25 16.86 12.53
C LEU A 328 4.97 15.49 11.90
N HIS A 329 5.80 14.47 12.14
CA HIS A 329 5.76 13.21 11.36
C HIS A 329 4.38 12.52 11.41
N ASP A 330 3.71 12.63 12.55
CA ASP A 330 2.48 11.91 12.88
C ASP A 330 1.20 12.76 12.80
N ILE A 331 1.28 14.01 12.36
CA ILE A 331 0.12 14.92 12.33
C ILE A 331 -1.06 14.37 11.52
N GLY A 332 -0.79 13.56 10.49
CA GLY A 332 -1.83 12.92 9.68
C GLY A 332 -2.64 11.85 10.42
N LYS A 333 -2.25 11.47 11.66
CA LYS A 333 -3.07 10.66 12.56
C LYS A 333 -4.22 11.47 13.14
N GLY A 334 -4.11 12.79 13.26
CA GLY A 334 -5.19 13.67 13.72
C GLY A 334 -6.29 13.90 12.67
N PRO A 335 -7.36 14.61 13.05
CA PRO A 335 -7.73 14.99 14.42
C PRO A 335 -8.33 13.84 15.22
N LYS A 336 -8.48 13.99 16.56
CA LYS A 336 -9.20 13.01 17.41
C LYS A 336 -10.56 12.60 16.86
N SER A 337 -11.31 13.54 16.29
CA SER A 337 -12.64 13.33 15.70
C SER A 337 -12.65 12.42 14.45
N LYS A 338 -11.47 12.15 13.86
CA LYS A 338 -11.28 11.16 12.79
C LYS A 338 -11.56 9.73 13.27
N TRP A 339 -11.39 9.47 14.55
CA TRP A 339 -11.41 8.12 15.12
C TRP A 339 -12.68 7.84 15.91
N LYS A 340 -13.16 6.61 15.78
CA LYS A 340 -14.26 6.12 16.60
C LYS A 340 -13.82 6.13 18.06
N ASP A 341 -14.66 6.71 18.93
CA ASP A 341 -14.41 6.85 20.37
C ASP A 341 -13.11 7.62 20.71
N GLY A 342 -12.54 8.35 19.74
CA GLY A 342 -11.27 9.07 19.91
C GLY A 342 -10.04 8.17 20.05
N ILE A 343 -10.11 6.90 19.60
CA ILE A 343 -9.01 5.94 19.70
C ILE A 343 -8.46 5.65 18.30
N GLN A 344 -7.22 6.07 18.06
CA GLN A 344 -6.53 5.84 16.80
C GLN A 344 -6.17 4.36 16.66
N THR A 345 -6.59 3.75 15.55
CA THR A 345 -6.25 2.36 15.19
C THR A 345 -5.16 2.36 14.12
N ALA A 346 -4.37 1.29 14.04
CA ALA A 346 -3.31 1.14 13.05
C ALA A 346 -3.79 1.54 11.64
N TYR A 347 -3.16 2.57 11.07
CA TYR A 347 -3.60 3.20 9.83
C TYR A 347 -2.39 3.64 8.98
N PRO A 348 -2.11 2.93 7.88
CA PRO A 348 -0.89 3.13 7.12
C PRO A 348 -0.87 4.43 6.30
N ASP A 349 -2.04 5.06 6.07
CA ASP A 349 -2.17 6.20 5.15
C ASP A 349 -2.07 7.58 5.84
N HIS A 350 -1.63 7.61 7.10
CA HIS A 350 -1.40 8.87 7.82
C HIS A 350 -0.31 9.77 7.19
N PRO A 351 0.76 9.27 6.52
CA PRO A 351 1.71 10.18 5.88
C PRO A 351 1.08 10.92 4.69
N ALA A 352 0.19 10.26 3.92
CA ALA A 352 -0.57 10.92 2.85
C ALA A 352 -1.56 11.95 3.41
N ASP A 353 -2.20 11.64 4.55
CA ASP A 353 -3.11 12.56 5.23
C ASP A 353 -2.40 13.81 5.79
N SER A 354 -1.08 13.77 6.00
CA SER A 354 -0.29 14.93 6.42
C SER A 354 -0.06 15.97 5.31
N ILE A 355 -0.24 15.61 4.04
CA ILE A 355 0.06 16.48 2.89
C ILE A 355 -0.70 17.81 2.93
N PRO A 356 -2.05 17.85 3.06
CA PRO A 356 -2.77 19.12 3.17
C PRO A 356 -2.41 19.91 4.43
N MET A 357 -2.02 19.24 5.51
CA MET A 357 -1.58 19.88 6.76
C MET A 357 -0.23 20.58 6.56
N LEU A 358 0.73 19.90 5.91
CA LEU A 358 2.01 20.48 5.54
C LEU A 358 1.84 21.68 4.60
N GLU A 359 0.90 21.61 3.65
CA GLU A 359 0.60 22.75 2.78
C GLU A 359 0.19 23.97 3.61
N ARG A 360 -0.74 23.79 4.56
CA ARG A 360 -1.20 24.85 5.44
C ARG A 360 -0.08 25.39 6.33
N ILE A 361 0.56 24.51 7.12
CA ILE A 361 1.60 24.88 8.09
C ILE A 361 2.73 25.65 7.39
N LEU A 362 3.26 25.11 6.29
CA LEU A 362 4.42 25.69 5.63
C LEU A 362 4.09 26.92 4.79
N VAL A 363 2.82 27.23 4.53
CA VAL A 363 2.40 28.49 3.88
C VAL A 363 2.07 29.55 4.93
N GLU A 364 1.26 29.21 5.92
CA GLU A 364 0.61 30.16 6.82
C GLU A 364 1.43 30.45 8.09
N GLU A 365 2.13 29.46 8.64
CA GLU A 365 2.70 29.56 9.99
C GLU A 365 4.13 30.11 10.00
N PHE A 366 4.82 30.13 8.85
CA PHE A 366 6.22 30.56 8.75
C PHE A 366 6.40 31.80 7.90
N LYS A 367 7.06 32.82 8.46
CA LYS A 367 7.41 34.03 7.73
C LYS A 367 8.53 33.79 6.71
N ILE A 368 9.62 33.14 7.14
CA ILE A 368 10.80 32.88 6.30
C ILE A 368 10.99 31.38 6.13
N MET A 369 11.00 30.94 4.87
CA MET A 369 11.36 29.58 4.47
C MET A 369 11.95 29.56 3.07
N SER A 370 13.02 28.81 2.92
CA SER A 370 13.65 28.50 1.63
C SER A 370 13.00 27.28 0.97
N LYS A 371 13.18 27.16 -0.35
CA LYS A 371 12.75 25.97 -1.11
C LYS A 371 13.39 24.68 -0.60
N TYR A 372 14.62 24.78 -0.09
CA TYR A 372 15.36 23.66 0.49
C TYR A 372 14.61 23.14 1.73
N GLU A 373 14.31 24.02 2.67
CA GLU A 373 13.61 23.67 3.92
C GLU A 373 12.22 23.09 3.65
N ILE A 374 11.44 23.72 2.76
CA ILE A 374 10.11 23.21 2.34
C ILE A 374 10.21 21.77 1.83
N ARG A 375 11.15 21.52 0.90
CA ARG A 375 11.33 20.18 0.34
C ARG A 375 11.72 19.16 1.40
N LYS A 376 12.68 19.48 2.29
CA LYS A 376 13.15 18.53 3.30
C LYS A 376 12.06 18.19 4.30
N ILE A 377 11.31 19.17 4.79
CA ILE A 377 10.22 18.92 5.74
C ILE A 377 9.14 18.05 5.09
N CYS A 378 8.71 18.38 3.87
CA CYS A 378 7.76 17.54 3.14
C CYS A 378 8.29 16.12 2.94
N LEU A 379 9.56 15.95 2.56
CA LEU A 379 10.16 14.63 2.34
C LEU A 379 10.16 13.83 3.64
N LEU A 380 10.62 14.43 4.73
CA LEU A 380 10.79 13.73 6.00
C LEU A 380 9.45 13.37 6.64
N VAL A 381 8.43 14.22 6.55
CA VAL A 381 7.11 13.92 7.14
C VAL A 381 6.34 12.90 6.29
N ILE A 382 6.30 13.07 4.96
CA ILE A 382 5.51 12.21 4.05
C ILE A 382 6.12 10.81 3.92
N TYR A 383 7.43 10.68 4.17
CA TYR A 383 8.17 9.42 4.04
C TYR A 383 8.89 8.99 5.33
N HIS A 384 8.50 9.48 6.52
CA HIS A 384 9.18 9.10 7.76
C HIS A 384 9.17 7.59 8.01
N ASP A 385 8.14 6.88 7.55
CA ASP A 385 7.94 5.44 7.74
C ASP A 385 8.65 4.57 6.70
N ILE A 386 9.16 5.14 5.60
CA ILE A 386 9.60 4.37 4.42
C ILE A 386 10.73 3.38 4.73
N ILE A 387 11.70 3.78 5.57
CA ILE A 387 12.86 2.92 5.88
C ILE A 387 12.42 1.76 6.79
N GLY A 388 11.61 2.06 7.81
CA GLY A 388 11.05 1.03 8.68
C GLY A 388 10.20 0.03 7.91
N ASP A 389 9.34 0.52 7.03
CA ASP A 389 8.47 -0.32 6.21
C ASP A 389 9.24 -1.19 5.21
N ILE A 390 10.32 -0.67 4.62
CA ILE A 390 11.18 -1.46 3.72
C ILE A 390 11.84 -2.61 4.50
N LEU A 391 12.37 -2.32 5.70
CA LEU A 391 13.15 -3.28 6.47
C LEU A 391 12.28 -4.29 7.23
N ALA A 392 11.05 -3.94 7.61
CA ALA A 392 10.20 -4.78 8.46
C ALA A 392 8.89 -5.24 7.80
N ASN A 393 8.29 -4.44 6.92
CA ASN A 393 6.92 -4.67 6.43
C ASN A 393 6.86 -5.07 4.95
N GLY A 394 8.00 -5.06 4.24
CA GLY A 394 8.09 -5.47 2.84
C GLY A 394 7.60 -4.42 1.85
N ARG A 395 7.72 -3.12 2.19
CA ARG A 395 7.58 -2.02 1.24
C ARG A 395 8.78 -2.02 0.28
N SER A 396 8.54 -1.71 -0.99
CA SER A 396 9.57 -1.86 -2.02
C SER A 396 10.64 -0.77 -1.95
N GLU A 397 11.92 -1.17 -1.93
CA GLU A 397 13.06 -0.25 -2.07
C GLU A 397 12.98 0.60 -3.35
N LYS A 398 12.30 0.11 -4.40
CA LYS A 398 12.10 0.85 -5.66
C LYS A 398 11.39 2.17 -5.43
N GLU A 399 10.52 2.28 -4.42
CA GLU A 399 9.85 3.53 -4.10
C GLU A 399 10.85 4.60 -3.64
N LEU A 400 11.72 4.25 -2.69
CA LEU A 400 12.77 5.14 -2.18
C LEU A 400 13.68 5.63 -3.31
N LEU A 401 14.13 4.73 -4.19
CA LEU A 401 14.99 5.07 -5.32
C LEU A 401 14.30 6.02 -6.32
N ARG A 402 12.98 5.88 -6.53
CA ARG A 402 12.20 6.75 -7.43
C ARG A 402 12.04 8.18 -6.91
N LEU A 403 12.27 8.43 -5.61
CA LEU A 403 12.31 9.77 -5.03
C LEU A 403 13.50 10.60 -5.53
N LYS A 404 14.55 9.93 -6.07
CA LYS A 404 15.78 10.56 -6.56
C LYS A 404 16.42 11.46 -5.51
N ILE A 405 16.51 10.95 -4.29
CA ILE A 405 17.09 11.66 -3.15
C ILE A 405 18.62 11.65 -3.20
N ASP A 406 19.25 12.66 -2.61
CA ASP A 406 20.69 12.65 -2.39
C ASP A 406 21.08 11.91 -1.08
N GLU A 407 22.38 11.75 -0.86
CA GLU A 407 22.92 11.06 0.32
C GLU A 407 22.56 11.78 1.63
N ASN A 408 22.46 13.11 1.61
CA ASN A 408 22.08 13.87 2.79
C ASN A 408 20.60 13.64 3.12
N GLU A 409 19.71 13.72 2.12
CA GLU A 409 18.29 13.37 2.26
C GLU A 409 18.08 11.94 2.76
N PHE A 410 18.87 11.00 2.25
CA PHE A 410 18.82 9.62 2.70
C PHE A 410 19.23 9.49 4.18
N ASN A 411 20.32 10.13 4.61
CA ASN A 411 20.74 10.14 6.01
C ASN A 411 19.71 10.81 6.94
N MET A 412 19.06 11.88 6.49
CA MET A 412 17.97 12.54 7.23
C MET A 412 16.77 11.61 7.40
N LEU A 413 16.38 10.87 6.36
CA LEU A 413 15.31 9.86 6.43
C LEU A 413 15.67 8.71 7.37
N VAL A 414 16.91 8.22 7.31
CA VAL A 414 17.40 7.20 8.25
C VAL A 414 17.36 7.71 9.69
N ALA A 415 17.75 8.97 9.93
CA ALA A 415 17.74 9.57 11.27
C ALA A 415 16.33 9.60 11.88
N ILE A 416 15.34 10.14 11.16
CA ILE A 416 13.97 10.19 11.67
C ILE A 416 13.35 8.79 11.82
N SER A 417 13.58 7.89 10.85
CA SER A 417 13.03 6.54 10.88
C SER A 417 13.51 5.75 12.11
N ILE A 418 14.81 5.82 12.41
CA ILE A 418 15.39 5.10 13.57
C ILE A 418 14.91 5.68 14.89
N ALA A 419 14.75 7.00 14.98
CA ALA A 419 14.21 7.64 16.17
C ALA A 419 12.76 7.23 16.42
N ASP A 420 11.97 7.13 15.36
CA ASP A 420 10.57 6.69 15.37
C ASP A 420 10.43 5.23 15.80
N ILE A 421 11.14 4.31 15.11
CA ILE A 421 11.15 2.88 15.46
C ILE A 421 11.55 2.66 16.94
N SER A 422 12.54 3.42 17.42
CA SER A 422 13.04 3.31 18.79
C SER A 422 12.08 3.82 19.85
N ALA A 423 11.13 4.68 19.48
CA ALA A 423 10.06 5.10 20.38
C ALA A 423 8.99 4.00 20.54
N ILE A 424 8.85 3.10 19.57
CA ILE A 424 7.81 2.06 19.58
C ILE A 424 8.27 0.80 20.33
N ASN A 425 9.40 0.21 19.94
CA ASN A 425 9.83 -1.08 20.49
C ASN A 425 11.35 -1.30 20.38
N PRO A 426 12.09 -1.39 21.50
CA PRO A 426 13.54 -1.63 21.49
C PRO A 426 13.99 -2.92 20.80
N LEU A 427 13.19 -3.99 20.80
CA LEU A 427 13.52 -5.24 20.10
C LEU A 427 13.42 -5.08 18.58
N TRP A 428 12.46 -4.29 18.10
CA TRP A 428 12.35 -3.97 16.68
C TRP A 428 13.52 -3.11 16.22
N THR A 429 13.92 -2.14 17.05
CA THR A 429 15.13 -1.35 16.82
C THR A 429 16.34 -2.24 16.63
N HIS A 430 16.56 -3.21 17.52
CA HIS A 430 17.72 -4.10 17.41
C HIS A 430 17.74 -4.87 16.08
N ASN A 431 16.60 -5.45 15.67
CA ASN A 431 16.52 -6.16 14.40
C ASN A 431 16.81 -5.25 13.20
N ILE A 432 16.28 -4.02 13.22
CA ILE A 432 16.51 -3.04 12.16
C ILE A 432 17.96 -2.57 12.15
N GLU A 433 18.57 -2.32 13.31
CA GLU A 433 19.98 -1.91 13.42
C GLU A 433 20.95 -2.96 12.88
N VAL A 434 20.61 -4.24 12.94
CA VAL A 434 21.40 -5.32 12.34
C VAL A 434 21.36 -5.25 10.80
N MET A 435 20.18 -4.98 10.22
CA MET A 435 20.01 -4.93 8.75
C MET A 435 20.44 -3.59 8.14
N LEU A 436 20.36 -2.51 8.91
CA LEU A 436 20.52 -1.14 8.43
C LEU A 436 21.88 -0.86 7.76
N PRO A 437 23.05 -1.31 8.26
CA PRO A 437 24.33 -1.02 7.62
C PRO A 437 24.45 -1.58 6.20
N SER A 438 23.97 -2.81 5.97
CA SER A 438 24.00 -3.45 4.65
C SER A 438 23.02 -2.75 3.70
N PHE A 439 21.84 -2.38 4.20
CA PHE A 439 20.85 -1.61 3.47
C PHE A 439 21.37 -0.23 3.05
N ILE A 440 21.95 0.54 3.97
CA ILE A 440 22.56 1.85 3.68
C ILE A 440 23.63 1.71 2.61
N LYS A 441 24.55 0.75 2.77
CA LYS A 441 25.61 0.51 1.78
C LYS A 441 25.06 0.21 0.39
N LYS A 442 24.00 -0.59 0.30
CA LYS A 442 23.31 -0.93 -0.95
C LYS A 442 22.69 0.30 -1.59
N ILE A 443 21.88 1.06 -0.85
CA ILE A 443 21.16 2.23 -1.37
C ILE A 443 22.13 3.36 -1.74
N SER A 444 23.11 3.68 -0.89
CA SER A 444 24.10 4.72 -1.17
C SER A 444 24.90 4.44 -2.44
N LYS A 445 25.23 3.17 -2.73
CA LYS A 445 25.88 2.79 -3.99
C LYS A 445 25.02 3.11 -5.21
N VAL A 446 23.71 2.89 -5.13
CA VAL A 446 22.78 3.21 -6.23
C VAL A 446 22.66 4.72 -6.41
N ILE A 447 22.49 5.48 -5.31
CA ILE A 447 22.41 6.95 -5.34
C ILE A 447 23.67 7.57 -5.97
N LEU A 448 24.85 7.05 -5.64
CA LEU A 448 26.12 7.51 -6.22
C LEU A 448 26.21 7.23 -7.73
N ASN A 449 25.81 6.03 -8.17
CA ASN A 449 25.84 5.65 -9.58
C ASN A 449 24.88 6.48 -10.44
N ASP A 450 23.70 6.82 -9.92
CA ASP A 450 22.74 7.68 -10.63
C ASP A 450 23.26 9.11 -10.80
N LYS A 451 24.02 9.64 -9.82
CA LYS A 451 24.68 10.96 -9.96
C LYS A 451 25.74 10.96 -11.07
N ILE A 452 26.44 9.85 -11.28
CA ILE A 452 27.48 9.73 -12.33
C ILE A 452 26.86 9.67 -13.72
N ARG A 453 25.67 9.08 -13.88
CA ARG A 453 24.97 8.96 -15.17
C ARG A 453 24.29 10.24 -15.67
N ILE A 454 24.09 11.23 -14.79
CA ILE A 454 23.43 12.51 -15.09
C ILE A 454 24.45 13.62 -15.39
N ARG A 455 25.73 13.37 -15.09
CA ARG A 455 26.87 14.22 -15.51
C ARG A 455 27.43 13.69 -16.82
#